data_AF-A0A848Y6G9-F1
#
_entry.id   AF-A0A848Y6G9-F1
#
_cell.length_a   1.000
_cell.length_b   1.000
_cell.length_c   1.000
_cell.angle_alpha   90.00
_cell.angle_beta   90.00
_cell.angle_gamma   90.00
#
_symmetry.space_group_name_H-M   'P 1'
#
loop_
_entity.id
_entity.type
_entity.pdbx_description
1 polymer ?
#
loop_
_entity_poly.entity_id
_entity_poly.type
_entity_poly.pdbx_seq_one_letter_code
_entity_poly.pdbx_strand_id
1 'polypeptide(L)'
;MPDAPSTDALTAALTAALAAAGQAHHEYEQHALGGTHDEQWPAFYAAYVLGRLGDFVSPTDLARWLEDTPGASNWAAAAAAYVQRQLGA
;
A
#
# COMPACT_ATOMS: atom_id res chain seq x y z
N MET A 1 -26.57 -3.56 12.43
CA MET A 1 -25.17 -3.10 12.52
C MET A 1 -24.50 -3.60 11.25
N PRO A 2 -23.84 -2.76 10.44
CA PRO A 2 -23.04 -3.28 9.34
C PRO A 2 -21.89 -4.10 9.93
N ASP A 3 -21.73 -5.34 9.47
CA ASP A 3 -20.64 -6.21 9.86
C ASP A 3 -19.30 -5.56 9.49
N ALA A 4 -18.29 -5.70 10.35
CA ALA A 4 -16.94 -5.30 10.01
C ALA A 4 -16.52 -6.00 8.70
N PRO A 5 -15.85 -5.31 7.77
CA PRO A 5 -15.42 -5.94 6.52
C PRO A 5 -14.64 -7.20 6.84
N SER A 6 -15.00 -8.31 6.19
CA SER A 6 -14.27 -9.57 6.34
C SER A 6 -12.81 -9.37 5.96
N THR A 7 -11.93 -10.14 6.60
CA THR A 7 -10.49 -10.20 6.33
C THR A 7 -10.22 -10.18 4.82
N ASP A 8 -10.90 -11.01 4.04
CA ASP A 8 -10.73 -11.07 2.59
C ASP A 8 -11.09 -9.78 1.85
N ALA A 9 -12.12 -9.05 2.30
CA ALA A 9 -12.53 -7.78 1.71
C ALA A 9 -11.47 -6.69 1.95
N LEU A 10 -10.86 -6.66 3.13
CA LEU A 10 -9.75 -5.76 3.44
C LEU A 10 -8.51 -6.09 2.59
N THR A 11 -8.16 -7.37 2.46
CA THR A 11 -7.02 -7.79 1.62
C THR A 11 -7.21 -7.38 0.17
N ALA A 12 -8.43 -7.56 -0.37
CA ALA A 12 -8.77 -7.17 -1.73
C ALA A 12 -8.69 -5.64 -1.91
N ALA A 13 -9.21 -4.86 -0.96
CA ALA A 13 -9.13 -3.41 -0.98
C ALA A 13 -7.67 -2.91 -0.90
N LEU A 14 -6.86 -3.48 0.00
CA LEU A 14 -5.43 -3.18 0.11
C LEU A 14 -4.68 -3.53 -1.18
N THR A 15 -4.93 -4.69 -1.77
CA THR A 15 -4.30 -5.12 -3.02
C THR A 15 -4.62 -4.15 -4.16
N ALA A 16 -5.89 -3.76 -4.29
CA ALA A 16 -6.31 -2.80 -5.31
C ALA A 16 -5.70 -1.41 -5.09
N ALA A 17 -5.67 -0.94 -3.84
CA ALA A 17 -5.08 0.35 -3.50
C ALA A 17 -3.57 0.39 -3.74
N LEU A 18 -2.83 -0.69 -3.42
CA LEU A 18 -1.39 -0.79 -3.65
C LEU A 18 -1.04 -0.90 -5.14
N ALA A 19 -1.82 -1.63 -5.93
CA ALA A 19 -1.64 -1.66 -7.38
C ALA A 19 -1.88 -0.27 -8.00
N ALA A 20 -2.92 0.45 -7.54
CA ALA A 20 -3.19 1.80 -7.98
C ALA A 20 -2.14 2.81 -7.51
N ALA A 21 -1.57 2.62 -6.31
CA ALA A 21 -0.46 3.42 -5.80
C ALA A 21 0.77 3.27 -6.70
N GLY A 22 1.09 2.06 -7.16
CA GLY A 22 2.22 1.85 -8.06
C GLY A 22 2.07 2.48 -9.43
N GLN A 23 0.86 2.47 -10.00
CA GLN A 23 0.58 3.21 -11.23
C GLN A 23 0.73 4.73 -11.03
N ALA A 24 0.14 5.27 -9.96
CA ALA A 24 0.22 6.70 -9.68
C ALA A 24 1.64 7.16 -9.32
N HIS A 25 2.41 6.32 -8.64
CA HIS A 25 3.81 6.58 -8.32
C HIS A 25 4.68 6.58 -9.58
N HIS A 26 4.46 5.62 -10.48
CA HIS A 26 5.13 5.62 -11.78
C HIS A 26 4.84 6.91 -12.57
N GLU A 27 3.58 7.35 -12.63
CA GLU A 27 3.22 8.63 -13.26
C GLU A 27 3.92 9.83 -12.57
N TYR A 28 3.99 9.83 -11.24
CA TYR A 28 4.72 10.84 -10.48
C TYR A 28 6.21 10.86 -10.80
N GLU A 29 6.87 9.71 -10.86
CA GLU A 29 8.27 9.60 -11.28
C GLU A 29 8.47 10.19 -12.69
N GLN A 30 7.62 9.81 -13.65
CA GLN A 30 7.73 10.29 -15.03
C GLN A 30 7.50 11.80 -15.15
N HIS A 31 6.45 12.33 -14.52
CA HIS A 31 5.98 13.69 -14.77
C HIS A 31 6.51 14.73 -13.78
N ALA A 32 6.70 14.36 -12.51
CA ALA A 32 7.17 15.28 -11.47
C ALA A 32 8.68 15.17 -11.24
N LEU A 33 9.25 13.97 -11.33
CA LEU A 33 10.68 13.72 -11.09
C LEU A 33 11.51 13.59 -12.38
N GLY A 34 10.89 13.77 -13.55
CA GLY A 34 11.56 13.71 -14.85
C GLY A 34 12.11 12.32 -15.19
N GLY A 35 11.42 11.26 -14.76
CA GLY A 35 11.83 9.86 -14.93
C GLY A 35 12.85 9.37 -13.89
N THR A 36 13.14 10.16 -12.86
CA THR A 36 14.02 9.74 -11.77
C THR A 36 13.27 8.83 -10.79
N HIS A 37 13.92 7.74 -10.38
CA HIS A 37 13.38 6.86 -9.36
C HIS A 37 13.27 7.57 -8.01
N ASP A 38 12.13 7.38 -7.34
CA ASP A 38 11.87 7.93 -6.02
C ASP A 38 12.21 6.93 -4.91
N GLU A 39 13.26 7.22 -4.14
CA GLU A 39 13.63 6.41 -2.97
C GLU A 39 12.60 6.50 -1.82
N GLN A 40 11.71 7.49 -1.85
CA GLN A 40 10.65 7.66 -0.84
C GLN A 40 9.33 6.96 -1.23
N TRP A 41 9.38 6.03 -2.17
CA TRP A 41 8.21 5.26 -2.62
C TRP A 41 7.37 4.65 -1.46
N PRO A 42 7.93 4.14 -0.34
CA PRO A 42 7.09 3.55 0.72
C PRO A 42 6.18 4.58 1.36
N ALA A 43 6.68 5.82 1.55
CA ALA A 43 5.91 6.92 2.11
C ALA A 43 4.81 7.38 1.14
N PHE A 44 5.12 7.44 -0.17
CA PHE A 44 4.12 7.74 -1.20
C PHE A 44 2.98 6.72 -1.18
N TYR A 45 3.31 5.43 -1.17
CA TYR A 45 2.31 4.35 -1.16
C TYR A 45 1.47 4.39 0.12
N ALA A 46 2.10 4.58 1.28
CA ALA A 46 1.39 4.69 2.55
C ALA A 46 0.37 5.84 2.54
N ALA A 47 0.79 7.04 2.11
CA ALA A 47 -0.10 8.19 2.00
C ALA A 47 -1.25 7.94 1.01
N TYR A 48 -0.96 7.33 -0.14
CA TYR A 48 -1.95 7.02 -1.17
C TYR A 48 -3.01 6.01 -0.68
N VAL A 49 -2.58 4.96 0.02
CA VAL A 49 -3.44 3.91 0.55
C VAL A 49 -4.30 4.45 1.69
N LEU A 50 -3.71 5.17 2.66
CA LEU A 50 -4.45 5.76 3.77
C LEU A 50 -5.45 6.82 3.30
N GLY A 51 -5.10 7.61 2.28
CA GLY A 51 -6.02 8.57 1.66
C GLY A 51 -7.24 7.93 0.99
N ARG A 52 -7.17 6.64 0.59
CA ARG A 52 -8.28 5.91 -0.04
C ARG A 52 -9.08 5.05 0.92
N LEU A 53 -8.39 4.35 1.80
CA LEU A 53 -8.97 3.32 2.66
C LEU A 53 -9.21 3.83 4.09
N GLY A 54 -8.74 5.04 4.41
CA GLY A 54 -8.86 5.66 5.73
C GLY A 54 -7.63 5.46 6.60
N ASP A 55 -7.65 6.11 7.76
CA ASP A 55 -6.56 6.11 8.74
C ASP A 55 -6.66 4.91 9.69
N PHE A 56 -6.37 3.71 9.18
CA PHE A 56 -6.47 2.45 9.94
C PHE A 56 -5.13 2.02 10.58
N VAL A 57 -4.04 2.70 10.26
CA VAL A 57 -2.70 2.47 10.80
C VAL A 57 -1.87 3.73 10.59
N SER A 58 -0.83 3.93 11.42
CA SER A 58 0.08 5.06 11.24
C SER A 58 0.76 5.01 9.86
N PRO A 59 0.97 6.17 9.20
CA PRO A 59 1.71 6.22 7.94
C PRO A 59 3.11 5.63 8.04
N THR A 60 3.77 5.80 9.19
CA THR A 60 5.12 5.27 9.45
C THR A 60 5.14 3.75 9.47
N ASP A 61 4.20 3.12 10.18
CA ASP A 61 4.13 1.66 10.25
C ASP A 61 3.77 1.07 8.89
N LEU A 62 2.82 1.67 8.17
CA LEU A 62 2.46 1.20 6.84
C LEU A 62 3.64 1.30 5.87
N ALA A 63 4.32 2.43 5.82
CA ALA A 63 5.49 2.61 4.96
C ALA A 63 6.56 1.54 5.24
N ARG A 64 6.86 1.31 6.53
CA ARG A 64 7.82 0.28 6.94
C ARG A 64 7.38 -1.12 6.51
N TRP A 65 6.11 -1.49 6.70
CA TRP A 65 5.61 -2.81 6.30
C TRP A 65 5.65 -3.04 4.79
N LEU A 66 5.41 -2.00 4.00
CA LEU A 66 5.51 -2.08 2.54
C LEU A 66 6.97 -2.28 2.12
N GLU A 67 7.90 -1.57 2.74
CA GLU A 67 9.34 -1.73 2.50
C GLU A 67 9.85 -3.12 2.93
N ASP A 68 9.36 -3.64 4.06
CA ASP A 68 9.67 -4.97 4.59
C ASP A 68 9.05 -6.11 3.74
N THR A 69 8.17 -5.79 2.77
CA THR A 69 7.48 -6.81 1.98
C THR A 69 8.47 -7.51 1.03
N PRO A 70 8.60 -8.85 1.12
CA PRO A 70 9.48 -9.59 0.22
C PRO A 70 9.12 -9.39 -1.26
N GLY A 71 10.13 -9.29 -2.12
CA GLY A 71 9.93 -9.24 -3.56
C GLY A 71 9.13 -10.46 -4.06
N ALA A 72 8.01 -10.22 -4.74
CA ALA A 72 7.13 -11.24 -5.28
C ALA A 72 6.61 -10.83 -6.66
N SER A 73 6.29 -11.81 -7.52
CA SER A 73 5.74 -11.54 -8.86
C SER A 73 4.43 -10.76 -8.84
N ASN A 74 3.65 -10.90 -7.76
CA ASN A 74 2.50 -10.05 -7.46
C ASN A 74 2.74 -9.36 -6.10
N TRP A 75 3.62 -8.36 -6.12
CA TRP A 75 4.02 -7.64 -4.92
C TRP A 75 2.83 -7.00 -4.20
N ALA A 76 1.86 -6.41 -4.91
CA ALA A 76 0.69 -5.77 -4.29
C ALA A 76 -0.14 -6.75 -3.45
N ALA A 77 -0.37 -7.97 -3.93
CA ALA A 77 -1.08 -9.00 -3.17
C ALA A 77 -0.26 -9.50 -1.97
N ALA A 78 1.05 -9.65 -2.14
CA ALA A 78 1.95 -10.07 -1.06
C ALA A 78 2.02 -9.01 0.05
N ALA A 79 2.14 -7.73 -0.32
CA ALA A 79 2.14 -6.58 0.57
C ALA A 79 0.80 -6.46 1.32
N ALA A 80 -0.33 -6.59 0.62
CA ALA A 80 -1.66 -6.57 1.24
C ALA A 80 -1.81 -7.66 2.31
N ALA A 81 -1.39 -8.89 2.01
CA ALA A 81 -1.39 -9.99 2.97
C ALA A 81 -0.43 -9.75 4.14
N TYR A 82 0.73 -9.12 3.89
CA TYR A 82 1.67 -8.76 4.95
C TYR A 82 1.09 -7.71 5.91
N VAL A 83 0.57 -6.60 5.37
CA VAL A 83 -0.09 -5.53 6.14
C VAL A 83 -1.23 -6.10 6.97
N GLN A 84 -2.07 -6.95 6.38
CA GLN A 84 -3.17 -7.58 7.10
C GLN A 84 -2.71 -8.43 8.27
N ARG A 85 -1.61 -9.20 8.12
CA ARG A 85 -1.05 -9.96 9.24
C ARG A 85 -0.56 -9.05 10.36
N GLN A 86 0.01 -7.90 10.03
CA GLN A 86 0.47 -6.92 11.02
C GLN A 86 -0.69 -6.24 11.76
N LEU A 87 -1.83 -6.02 11.10
CA LEU A 87 -3.03 -5.47 11.73
C LEU A 87 -3.72 -6.43 12.72
N GLY A 88 -3.50 -7.73 12.56
CA GLY A 88 -4.05 -8.77 13.43
C GLY A 88 -3.10 -9.29 14.51
N ALA A 89 -1.86 -8.78 14.56
CA ALA A 89 -0.83 -9.14 15.53
C ALA A 89 -0.88 -8.22 16.77
#